data_AF-A0A947X8G5-F1
#
_entry.id   AF-A0A947X8G5-F1
#
_cell.length_a   1.000
_cell.length_b   1.000
_cell.length_c   1.000
_cell.angle_alpha   90.00
_cell.angle_beta   90.00
_cell.angle_gamma   90.00
#
_symmetry.space_group_name_H-M   'P 1'
#
loop_
_entity.id
_entity.type
_entity.pdbx_description
1 polymer ?
#
loop_
_entity_poly.entity_id
_entity_poly.type
_entity_poly.pdbx_seq_one_letter_code
_entity_poly.pdbx_strand_id
1 'polypeptide(L)'
;MKCENCGEDSDLFVILSVKKPNGSLSEIVCHSCALLSPAYCKKHQMPHLGFADDEATACRLCIEEAVIQNKSMAEEIYSMLISGLLFDEIENLDDWAEDSSIVTGDSMSICVLRAVITRALRLNISIEEIVKRVIEAKSTDLILPNLF
;
A
#
# COMPACT_ATOMS: atom_id res chain seq x y z
N MET A 1 11.08 23.35 16.50
CA MET A 1 9.89 23.26 15.60
C MET A 1 8.76 22.76 16.48
N LYS A 2 7.49 23.14 16.35
CA LYS A 2 6.45 22.62 17.27
C LYS A 2 5.72 21.44 16.67
N CYS A 3 5.46 20.42 17.49
CA CYS A 3 4.59 19.29 17.14
C CYS A 3 3.19 19.82 16.77
N GLU A 4 2.66 19.43 15.61
CA GLU A 4 1.35 19.89 15.15
C GLU A 4 0.18 19.33 15.97
N ASN A 5 0.41 18.24 16.72
CA ASN A 5 -0.60 17.61 17.57
C ASN A 5 -0.62 18.16 19.01
N CYS A 6 0.51 18.12 19.73
CA CYS A 6 0.57 18.56 21.14
C CYS A 6 1.13 19.98 21.36
N GLY A 7 1.72 20.60 20.33
CA GLY A 7 2.31 21.94 20.42
C GLY A 7 3.68 22.01 21.12
N GLU A 8 4.21 20.89 21.62
CA GLU A 8 5.52 20.82 22.28
C GLU A 8 6.67 20.88 21.26
N ASP A 9 7.81 21.45 21.68
CA ASP A 9 9.07 21.34 20.94
C ASP A 9 9.72 19.99 21.24
N SER A 10 10.39 19.39 20.26
CA SER A 10 10.94 18.04 20.35
C SER A 10 12.23 17.98 19.55
N ASP A 11 13.17 17.14 19.97
CA ASP A 11 14.41 16.90 19.22
C ASP A 11 14.18 15.97 18.02
N LEU A 12 13.09 15.20 18.04
CA LEU A 12 12.72 14.25 16.99
C LEU A 12 11.29 14.48 16.52
N PHE A 13 11.15 14.67 15.20
CA PHE A 13 9.87 14.77 14.51
C PHE A 13 9.68 13.61 13.54
N VAL A 14 8.42 13.22 13.37
CA VAL A 14 7.97 12.16 12.47
C VAL A 14 6.91 12.76 11.56
N ILE A 15 7.07 12.53 10.26
CA ILE A 15 6.06 12.89 9.26
C ILE A 15 5.08 11.73 9.15
N LEU A 16 3.81 11.99 9.45
CA LEU A 16 2.73 11.03 9.30
C LEU A 16 1.90 11.40 8.06
N SER A 17 1.48 10.40 7.30
CA SER A 17 0.56 10.58 6.19
C SER A 17 -0.88 10.60 6.72
N VAL A 18 -1.39 11.80 7.02
CA VAL A 18 -2.73 12.03 7.57
C VAL A 18 -3.44 13.11 6.75
N LYS A 19 -4.66 12.82 6.30
CA LYS A 19 -5.49 13.79 5.58
C LYS A 19 -6.05 14.82 6.56
N LYS A 20 -5.65 16.08 6.41
CA LYS A 20 -6.11 17.20 7.24
C LYS A 20 -7.30 17.92 6.61
N PRO A 21 -8.14 18.62 7.40
CA PRO A 21 -9.27 19.39 6.88
C PRO A 21 -8.90 20.50 5.88
N ASN A 22 -7.65 20.97 5.93
CA ASN A 22 -7.11 21.97 5.00
C ASN A 22 -6.61 21.37 3.67
N GLY A 23 -6.77 20.06 3.46
CA GLY A 23 -6.32 19.36 2.25
C GLY A 23 -4.87 18.88 2.30
N SER A 24 -4.08 19.19 3.35
CA SER A 24 -2.75 18.58 3.53
C SER A 24 -2.88 17.06 3.69
N LEU A 25 -1.92 16.32 3.14
CA LEU A 25 -1.81 14.86 3.27
C LEU A 25 -0.74 14.41 4.26
N SER A 26 -0.16 15.37 4.99
CA SER A 26 0.86 15.11 5.99
C SER A 26 0.69 15.96 7.24
N GLU A 27 1.22 15.43 8.33
CA GLU A 27 1.34 16.09 9.63
C GLU A 27 2.73 15.82 10.21
N ILE A 28 3.35 16.85 10.76
CA ILE A 28 4.62 16.73 11.49
C ILE A 28 4.33 16.65 12.99
N VAL A 29 4.61 15.51 13.61
CA VAL A 29 4.39 15.30 15.05
C VAL A 29 5.68 14.92 15.76
N CYS A 30 5.76 15.16 17.07
CA CYS A 30 6.82 14.60 17.89
C CYS A 30 6.70 13.07 17.96
N HIS A 31 7.79 12.38 18.28
CA HIS A 31 7.83 10.92 18.33
C HIS A 31 6.79 10.30 19.28
N SER A 32 6.55 10.91 20.44
CA SER A 32 5.54 10.43 21.39
C SER A 32 4.12 10.49 20.80
N CYS A 33 3.77 11.58 20.11
CA CYS A 33 2.50 11.68 19.38
C CYS A 33 2.43 10.69 18.21
N ALA A 34 3.54 10.43 17.52
CA ALA A 34 3.59 9.45 16.45
C ALA A 34 3.21 8.05 16.96
N LEU A 35 3.76 7.61 18.09
CA LEU A 35 3.47 6.30 18.69
C LEU A 35 2.00 6.08 19.06
N LEU A 36 1.26 7.17 19.29
CA LEU A 36 -0.17 7.14 19.59
C LEU A 36 -1.04 7.22 18.34
N SER A 37 -0.49 7.63 17.20
CA SER A 37 -1.23 7.80 15.96
C SER A 37 -1.56 6.47 15.29
N PRO A 38 -2.77 6.31 14.71
CA PRO A 38 -3.10 5.16 13.87
C PRO A 38 -2.29 5.13 12.55
N ALA A 39 -1.73 6.27 12.13
CA ALA A 39 -0.88 6.37 10.94
C ALA A 39 0.58 5.91 11.19
N TYR A 40 0.85 5.28 12.33
CA TYR A 40 2.17 4.83 12.72
C TYR A 40 2.16 3.33 13.08
N CYS A 41 3.09 2.59 12.48
CA CYS A 41 3.26 1.17 12.76
C CYS A 41 3.96 0.97 14.10
N LYS A 42 3.21 0.48 15.10
CA LYS A 42 3.79 0.13 16.41
C LYS A 42 4.72 -1.07 16.35
N LYS A 43 4.50 -2.01 15.41
CA LYS A 43 5.34 -3.20 15.26
C LYS A 43 6.73 -2.83 14.74
N HIS A 44 6.79 -1.99 13.71
CA HIS A 44 8.04 -1.67 13.00
C HIS A 44 8.59 -0.29 13.31
N GLN A 45 7.93 0.49 14.18
CA GLN A 45 8.37 1.81 14.63
C GLN A 45 8.62 2.78 13.45
N MET A 46 7.64 2.86 12.54
CA MET A 46 7.72 3.75 11.38
C MET A 46 6.35 4.23 10.91
N PRO A 47 6.25 5.38 10.22
CA PRO A 47 5.00 5.81 9.60
C PRO A 47 4.45 4.76 8.65
N HIS A 48 3.13 4.62 8.63
CA HIS A 48 2.46 3.94 7.54
C HIS A 48 2.55 4.78 6.25
N LEU A 49 2.44 4.11 5.11
CA LEU A 49 2.30 4.78 3.82
C LEU A 49 0.84 5.27 3.70
N GLY A 50 0.64 6.52 3.30
CA GLY A 50 -0.69 7.08 3.03
C GLY A 50 -0.84 7.51 1.58
N PHE A 51 -2.01 7.21 1.01
CA PHE A 51 -2.52 7.79 -0.24
C PHE A 51 -3.96 8.25 0.01
N ALA A 52 -4.46 9.14 -0.86
CA ALA A 52 -5.52 10.14 -0.64
C ALA A 52 -6.91 9.67 -0.14
N ASP A 53 -7.14 8.36 0.00
CA ASP A 53 -8.49 7.81 -0.14
C ASP A 53 -9.07 7.13 1.12
N ASP A 54 -8.28 6.64 2.08
CA ASP A 54 -8.84 5.82 3.18
C ASP A 54 -8.12 5.99 4.54
N GLU A 55 -8.82 5.64 5.63
CA GLU A 55 -8.30 5.58 7.01
C GLU A 55 -7.27 4.46 7.23
N ALA A 56 -7.23 3.48 6.35
CA ALA A 56 -6.41 2.29 6.52
C ALA A 56 -5.04 2.42 5.81
N THR A 57 -4.01 2.25 6.63
CA THR A 57 -2.62 2.55 6.30
C THR A 57 -1.75 1.37 6.76
N ALA A 58 -0.73 1.02 5.98
CA ALA A 58 0.21 -0.06 6.31
C ALA A 58 1.64 0.43 6.10
N CYS A 59 2.59 -0.01 6.94
CA CYS A 59 4.00 0.28 6.68
C CYS A 59 4.54 -0.70 5.63
N ARG A 60 5.62 -0.27 4.97
CA ARG A 60 6.35 -1.09 4.01
C ARG A 60 6.76 -2.46 4.59
N LEU A 61 7.17 -2.51 5.87
CA LEU A 61 7.65 -3.76 6.46
C LEU A 61 6.52 -4.77 6.74
N CYS A 62 5.33 -4.32 7.16
CA CYS A 62 4.16 -5.19 7.24
C CYS A 62 3.78 -5.77 5.87
N ILE A 63 3.88 -4.95 4.81
CA ILE A 63 3.61 -5.40 3.43
C ILE A 63 4.62 -6.49 3.03
N GLU A 64 5.93 -6.25 3.20
CA GLU A 64 6.94 -7.24 2.82
C GLU A 64 6.86 -8.53 3.65
N GLU A 65 6.56 -8.44 4.94
CA GLU A 65 6.31 -9.64 5.77
C GLU A 65 5.13 -10.46 5.23
N ALA A 66 4.03 -9.80 4.85
CA ALA A 66 2.87 -10.46 4.26
C ALA A 66 3.20 -11.05 2.88
N VAL A 67 4.00 -10.36 2.05
CA VAL A 67 4.49 -10.89 0.76
C VAL A 67 5.30 -12.16 0.97
N ILE A 68 6.21 -12.18 1.95
CA ILE A 68 7.01 -13.37 2.28
C ILE A 68 6.10 -14.53 2.72
N GLN A 69 5.11 -14.25 3.58
CA GLN A 69 4.18 -15.27 4.09
C GLN A 69 3.29 -15.88 2.99
N ASN A 70 2.93 -15.10 1.98
CA ASN A 70 2.00 -15.50 0.92
C ASN A 70 2.71 -15.76 -0.43
N LYS A 71 4.05 -15.84 -0.43
CA LYS A 71 4.86 -15.96 -1.65
C LYS A 71 4.45 -17.12 -2.56
N SER A 72 4.00 -18.25 -1.99
CA SER A 72 3.56 -19.42 -2.75
C SER A 72 2.29 -19.18 -3.58
N MET A 73 1.51 -18.14 -3.29
CA MET A 73 0.27 -17.81 -4.00
C MET A 73 0.50 -16.86 -5.19
N ALA A 74 1.72 -16.35 -5.38
CA ALA A 74 2.01 -15.29 -6.36
C ALA A 74 1.62 -15.68 -7.80
N GLU A 75 2.04 -16.86 -8.25
CA GLU A 75 1.75 -17.36 -9.60
C GLU A 75 0.25 -17.61 -9.82
N GLU A 76 -0.42 -18.16 -8.80
CA GLU A 76 -1.86 -18.41 -8.84
C GLU A 76 -2.64 -17.10 -8.96
N ILE A 77 -2.34 -16.12 -8.11
CA ILE A 77 -2.99 -14.80 -8.14
C ILE A 77 -2.77 -14.11 -9.48
N TYR A 78 -1.53 -14.13 -10.00
CA TYR A 78 -1.22 -13.53 -11.29
C TYR A 78 -2.01 -14.19 -12.43
N SER A 79 -2.07 -15.53 -12.45
CA SER A 79 -2.84 -16.28 -13.45
C SER A 79 -4.35 -16.02 -13.37
N MET A 80 -4.90 -15.90 -12.16
CA MET A 80 -6.31 -15.55 -11.94
C MET A 80 -6.65 -14.18 -12.50
N LEU A 81 -5.77 -13.19 -12.28
CA LEU A 81 -5.96 -11.83 -12.78
C LEU A 81 -5.90 -11.78 -14.31
N ILE A 82 -4.88 -12.38 -14.94
CA ILE A 82 -4.77 -12.44 -16.40
C ILE A 82 -6.00 -13.10 -17.03
N SER A 83 -6.50 -14.19 -16.42
CA SER A 83 -7.69 -14.90 -16.93
C SER A 83 -8.98 -14.11 -16.74
N GLY A 84 -8.99 -13.15 -15.81
CA GLY A 84 -10.16 -12.40 -15.39
C GLY A 84 -10.27 -10.99 -15.97
N LEU A 85 -9.20 -10.42 -16.50
CA LEU A 85 -9.14 -9.03 -16.98
C LEU A 85 -9.46 -8.90 -18.48
N LEU A 86 -9.69 -7.66 -18.92
CA LEU A 86 -9.78 -7.31 -20.35
C LEU A 86 -8.38 -7.22 -20.94
N PHE A 87 -8.25 -7.38 -22.25
CA PHE A 87 -6.96 -7.38 -22.94
C PHE A 87 -6.10 -6.14 -22.62
N ASP A 88 -6.67 -4.93 -22.72
CA ASP A 88 -5.96 -3.68 -22.45
C ASP A 88 -5.49 -3.58 -20.97
N GLU A 89 -6.25 -4.15 -20.05
CA GLU A 89 -5.90 -4.19 -18.62
C GLU A 89 -4.83 -5.24 -18.31
N ILE A 90 -4.78 -6.33 -19.10
CA ILE A 90 -3.71 -7.32 -19.03
C ILE A 90 -2.39 -6.69 -19.49
N GLU A 91 -2.40 -5.99 -20.63
CA GLU A 91 -1.20 -5.27 -21.11
C GLU A 91 -0.71 -4.27 -20.06
N ASN A 92 -1.62 -3.47 -19.47
CA ASN A 92 -1.24 -2.52 -18.41
C ASN A 92 -0.66 -3.20 -17.15
N LEU A 93 -1.24 -4.34 -16.74
CA LEU A 93 -0.72 -5.10 -15.60
C LEU A 93 0.66 -5.68 -15.88
N ASP A 94 0.86 -6.22 -17.07
CA ASP A 94 2.11 -6.85 -17.49
C ASP A 94 3.24 -5.82 -17.63
N ASP A 95 2.98 -4.69 -18.30
CA ASP A 95 3.93 -3.58 -18.43
C ASP A 95 4.38 -3.08 -17.04
N TRP A 96 3.43 -2.81 -16.15
CA TRP A 96 3.74 -2.37 -14.79
C TRP A 96 4.52 -3.43 -14.00
N ALA A 97 4.16 -4.71 -14.14
CA ALA A 97 4.81 -5.80 -13.43
C ALA A 97 6.23 -6.05 -13.96
N GLU A 98 6.46 -5.91 -15.26
CA GLU A 98 7.79 -5.99 -15.87
C GLU A 98 8.69 -4.88 -15.34
N ASP A 99 8.27 -3.62 -15.42
CA ASP A 99 9.02 -2.47 -14.89
C ASP A 99 9.34 -2.63 -13.39
N SER A 100 8.34 -3.06 -12.62
CA SER A 100 8.50 -3.30 -11.18
C SER A 100 9.48 -4.44 -10.89
N SER A 101 9.47 -5.49 -11.72
CA SER A 101 10.39 -6.63 -11.59
C SER A 101 11.84 -6.22 -11.82
N ILE A 102 12.08 -5.32 -12.78
CA ILE A 102 13.41 -4.79 -13.07
C ILE A 102 13.93 -3.97 -11.89
N VAL A 103 13.08 -3.13 -11.30
CA VAL A 103 13.46 -2.24 -10.19
C VAL A 103 13.70 -3.02 -8.89
N THR A 104 12.86 -4.02 -8.60
CA THR A 104 12.91 -4.75 -7.33
C THR A 104 13.80 -5.99 -7.37
N GLY A 105 14.03 -6.57 -8.55
CA GLY A 105 14.71 -7.85 -8.72
C GLY A 105 13.84 -9.07 -8.40
N ASP A 106 12.55 -8.87 -8.11
CA ASP A 106 11.57 -9.95 -7.91
C ASP A 106 10.95 -10.40 -9.24
N SER A 107 10.20 -11.51 -9.25
CA SER A 107 9.39 -11.89 -10.42
C SER A 107 8.16 -10.99 -10.57
N MET A 108 7.63 -10.87 -11.79
CA MET A 108 6.39 -10.13 -12.09
C MET A 108 5.24 -10.56 -11.17
N SER A 109 5.06 -11.87 -10.97
CA SER A 109 4.05 -12.44 -10.08
C SER A 109 4.17 -11.95 -8.63
N ILE A 110 5.39 -11.77 -8.13
CA ILE A 110 5.65 -11.23 -6.78
C ILE A 110 5.38 -9.73 -6.72
N CYS A 111 5.70 -8.99 -7.78
CA CYS A 111 5.33 -7.57 -7.89
C CYS A 111 3.81 -7.39 -7.84
N VAL A 112 3.06 -8.21 -8.57
CA VAL A 112 1.59 -8.21 -8.55
C VAL A 112 1.04 -8.63 -7.18
N LEU A 113 1.59 -9.69 -6.57
CA LEU A 113 1.22 -10.09 -5.21
C LEU A 113 1.43 -8.94 -4.21
N ARG A 114 2.55 -8.23 -4.31
CA ARG A 114 2.86 -7.07 -3.45
C ARG A 114 1.83 -5.94 -3.63
N ALA A 115 1.41 -5.65 -4.86
CA ALA A 115 0.35 -4.67 -5.13
C ALA A 115 -0.98 -5.09 -4.49
N VAL A 116 -1.39 -6.34 -4.68
CA VAL A 116 -2.61 -6.92 -4.08
C VAL A 116 -2.57 -6.87 -2.56
N ILE A 117 -1.47 -7.32 -1.93
CA ILE A 117 -1.28 -7.30 -0.47
C ILE A 117 -1.27 -5.87 0.07
N THR A 118 -0.60 -4.96 -0.64
CA THR A 118 -0.61 -3.54 -0.27
C THR A 118 -2.04 -3.03 -0.20
N ARG A 119 -2.89 -3.36 -1.18
CA ARG A 119 -4.29 -2.93 -1.17
C ARG A 119 -5.12 -3.66 -0.12
N ALA A 120 -4.92 -4.97 0.06
CA ALA A 120 -5.62 -5.78 1.07
C ALA A 120 -5.38 -5.23 2.48
N LEU A 121 -4.13 -5.00 2.86
CA LEU A 121 -3.75 -4.42 4.16
C LEU A 121 -4.30 -3.00 4.31
N ARG A 122 -4.24 -2.19 3.24
CA ARG A 122 -4.75 -0.81 3.24
C ARG A 122 -6.27 -0.71 3.26
N LEU A 123 -7.01 -1.74 2.92
CA LEU A 123 -8.47 -1.75 3.00
C LEU A 123 -8.98 -2.64 4.14
N ASN A 124 -8.06 -3.26 4.90
CA ASN A 124 -8.36 -4.24 5.94
C ASN A 124 -9.32 -5.35 5.46
N ILE A 125 -9.06 -5.87 4.26
CA ILE A 125 -9.79 -6.99 3.65
C ILE A 125 -8.81 -8.07 3.21
N SER A 126 -9.31 -9.24 2.82
CA SER A 126 -8.46 -10.36 2.42
C SER A 126 -7.89 -10.18 1.00
N ILE A 127 -6.82 -10.92 0.70
CA ILE A 127 -6.20 -10.96 -0.62
C ILE A 127 -7.22 -11.43 -1.67
N GLU A 128 -8.02 -12.45 -1.34
CA GLU A 128 -9.04 -13.03 -2.20
C GLU A 128 -10.14 -12.01 -2.55
N GLU A 129 -10.55 -11.19 -1.59
CA GLU A 129 -11.53 -10.13 -1.82
C GLU A 129 -10.99 -9.04 -2.75
N ILE A 130 -9.69 -8.68 -2.66
CA ILE A 130 -9.07 -7.76 -3.63
C ILE A 130 -9.05 -8.37 -5.04
N VAL A 131 -8.58 -9.61 -5.18
CA VAL A 131 -8.52 -10.30 -6.48
C VAL A 131 -9.92 -10.38 -7.10
N LYS A 132 -10.92 -10.74 -6.31
CA LYS A 132 -12.32 -10.79 -6.74
C LYS A 132 -12.78 -9.43 -7.27
N ARG A 133 -12.54 -8.33 -6.53
CA ARG A 133 -12.95 -6.99 -6.95
C ARG A 133 -12.27 -6.53 -8.24
N VAL A 134 -10.98 -6.82 -8.42
CA VAL A 134 -10.25 -6.52 -9.67
C VAL A 134 -10.90 -7.25 -10.86
N ILE A 135 -11.21 -8.55 -10.70
CA ILE A 135 -11.82 -9.37 -11.75
C ILE A 135 -13.26 -8.95 -12.05
N GLU A 136 -14.05 -8.61 -11.02
CA GLU A 136 -15.44 -8.14 -11.17
C GLU A 136 -15.50 -6.76 -11.83
N ALA A 137 -14.61 -5.84 -11.44
CA ALA A 137 -14.48 -4.52 -12.05
C ALA A 137 -13.88 -4.57 -13.46
N LYS A 138 -13.21 -5.67 -13.81
CA LYS A 138 -12.47 -5.83 -15.07
C LYS A 138 -11.42 -4.72 -15.24
N SER A 139 -10.79 -4.30 -14.15
CA SER A 139 -9.84 -3.18 -14.12
C SER A 139 -8.80 -3.33 -13.02
N THR A 140 -7.57 -2.92 -13.32
CA THR A 140 -6.38 -2.97 -12.47
C THR A 140 -6.24 -1.75 -11.54
N ASP A 141 -7.07 -0.72 -11.71
CA ASP A 141 -7.07 0.55 -10.96
C ASP A 141 -7.08 0.36 -9.42
N LEU A 142 -7.64 -0.76 -8.96
CA LEU A 142 -7.70 -1.03 -7.52
C LEU A 142 -6.31 -1.31 -6.93
N ILE A 143 -5.41 -1.94 -7.69
CA ILE A 143 -4.10 -2.42 -7.21
C ILE A 143 -2.92 -1.66 -7.83
N LEU A 144 -3.10 -1.05 -9.00
CA LEU A 144 -2.08 -0.22 -9.64
C LEU A 144 -2.24 1.25 -9.26
N PRO A 145 -1.15 2.03 -9.23
CA PRO A 145 -1.24 3.47 -9.04
C PRO A 145 -1.94 4.11 -10.25
N ASN A 146 -3.09 4.75 -10.03
CA ASN A 146 -3.74 5.56 -11.06
C ASN A 146 -2.81 6.73 -11.43
N LEU A 147 -2.42 6.82 -12.71
CA LEU A 147 -1.60 7.90 -13.25
C LEU A 147 -2.40 9.19 -13.56
N PHE A 148 -3.65 9.28 -13.11
CA PHE A 148 -4.59 10.34 -13.47
C PHE A 148 -5.26 10.96 -12.25
#